data_AF-A0A965YGX1-F1
#
_entry.id   AF-A0A965YGX1-F1
#
_cell.length_a   1.000
_cell.length_b   1.000
_cell.length_c   1.000
_cell.angle_alpha   90.00
_cell.angle_beta   90.00
_cell.angle_gamma   90.00
#
_symmetry.space_group_name_H-M   'P 1'
#
loop_
_entity.id
_entity.type
_entity.pdbx_description
1 polymer ?
#
loop_
_entity_poly.entity_id
_entity_poly.type
_entity_poly.pdbx_seq_one_letter_code
_entity_poly.pdbx_strand_id
1 'polypeptide(L)' 'MIGVVKIGGAEGNELGSLMSELATRVADGEKWVLVHGASGIMDRLCRERGVEIRMVTSPSG' A
#
# COMPACT_ATOMS: atom_id res chain seq x y z
N MET A 1 22.38 -7.22 1.29
CA MET A 1 21.62 -6.02 1.70
C MET A 1 20.13 -6.35 1.58
N ILE A 2 19.27 -5.85 2.46
CA ILE A 2 17.81 -6.03 2.35
C ILE A 2 17.21 -4.71 1.88
N GLY A 3 16.40 -4.74 0.82
CA GLY A 3 15.63 -3.59 0.34
C GLY A 3 14.26 -3.52 1.03
N VAL A 4 13.72 -2.32 1.18
CA VAL A 4 12.35 -2.11 1.71
C VAL A 4 11.59 -1.22 0.73
N VAL A 5 10.39 -1.65 0.35
CA VAL A 5 9.49 -0.86 -0.50
C VAL A 5 8.14 -0.71 0.20
N LYS A 6 7.65 0.53 0.27
CA LYS A 6 6.34 0.87 0.82
C LYS A 6 5.44 1.39 -0.28
N ILE A 7 4.41 0.63 -0.60
CA ILE A 7 3.37 1.04 -1.55
C ILE A 7 2.32 1.87 -0.82
N GLY A 8 1.91 2.98 -1.41
CA GLY A 8 0.81 3.82 -0.92
C GLY A 8 -0.50 3.03 -0.76
N GLY A 9 -1.44 3.57 0.00
CA GLY A 9 -2.77 2.97 0.16
C GLY A 9 -3.86 3.57 -0.72
N ALA A 10 -3.57 4.67 -1.42
CA ALA A 10 -4.53 5.41 -2.21
C ALA A 10 -5.11 4.59 -3.36
N GLU A 11 -6.32 4.94 -3.80
CA GLU A 11 -6.95 4.39 -4.99
C GLU A 11 -6.17 4.82 -6.25
N GLY A 12 -6.11 3.95 -7.26
CA GLY A 12 -5.44 4.23 -8.54
C GLY A 12 -3.95 3.87 -8.59
N ASN A 13 -3.41 3.16 -7.60
CA ASN A 13 -2.03 2.62 -7.71
C ASN A 13 -1.94 1.53 -8.79
N GLU A 14 -1.09 1.75 -9.79
CA GLU A 14 -0.74 0.74 -10.80
C GLU A 14 0.30 -0.24 -10.25
N LEU A 15 -0.16 -1.38 -9.73
CA LEU A 15 0.70 -2.34 -9.04
C LEU A 15 1.42 -3.32 -9.98
N GLY A 16 0.88 -3.55 -11.19
CA GLY A 16 1.33 -4.65 -12.05
C GLY A 16 2.81 -4.59 -12.44
N SER A 17 3.28 -3.42 -12.89
CA SER A 17 4.68 -3.21 -13.27
C SER A 17 5.63 -3.34 -12.07
N LEU A 18 5.27 -2.71 -10.95
CA LEU A 18 6.05 -2.77 -9.72
C LEU A 18 6.17 -4.20 -9.17
N MET A 19 5.07 -4.96 -9.17
CA MET A 19 5.08 -6.36 -8.74
C MET A 19 5.94 -7.23 -9.65
N SER A 20 5.90 -6.98 -10.96
CA SER A 20 6.72 -7.71 -11.93
C SER A 20 8.20 -7.43 -11.69
N GLU A 21 8.59 -6.18 -11.44
CA GLU A 21 10.00 -5.84 -11.13
C GLU A 21 10.47 -6.49 -9.82
N LEU A 22 9.67 -6.39 -8.75
CA LEU A 22 10.02 -6.99 -7.46
C LEU A 22 10.14 -8.51 -7.57
N ALA A 23 9.27 -9.16 -8.34
CA ALA A 23 9.34 -10.60 -8.59
C ALA A 23 10.66 -10.99 -9.27
N THR A 24 11.07 -10.25 -10.32
CA THR A 24 12.36 -10.47 -11.00
C THR A 24 13.53 -10.32 -10.03
N ARG A 25 13.57 -9.23 -9.24
CA ARG A 25 14.63 -8.99 -8.26
C ARG A 25 14.74 -10.10 -7.22
N VAL A 26 13.61 -10.57 -6.71
CA VAL A 26 13.56 -11.68 -5.76
C VAL A 26 14.05 -12.97 -6.40
N ALA A 27 13.68 -13.23 -7.66
CA ALA A 27 14.17 -14.38 -8.41
C ALA A 27 15.70 -14.33 -8.65
N ASP A 28 16.25 -13.13 -8.83
CA ASP A 28 17.69 -12.89 -8.97
C ASP A 28 18.47 -12.95 -7.63
N GLY A 29 17.79 -13.27 -6.52
CA GLY A 29 18.38 -13.50 -5.20
C GLY A 29 18.43 -12.27 -4.31
N GLU A 30 17.82 -11.15 -4.71
CA GLU A 30 17.66 -9.99 -3.83
C GLU A 30 16.66 -10.28 -2.70
N LYS A 31 16.88 -9.65 -1.54
CA LYS A 31 15.99 -9.76 -0.38
C LYS A 31 15.20 -8.46 -0.22
N TRP A 32 13.88 -8.56 -0.28
CA TRP A 32 12.98 -7.41 -0.18
C TRP A 32 11.93 -7.60 0.91
N VAL A 33 11.65 -6.52 1.64
CA VAL A 33 10.47 -6.37 2.49
C VAL A 33 9.49 -5.47 1.76
N LEU A 34 8.30 -6.01 1.47
CA LEU A 34 7.20 -5.28 0.86
C LEU A 34 6.18 -4.92 1.95
N VAL A 35 5.86 -3.63 2.05
CA VAL A 35 4.78 -3.10 2.89
C VAL A 35 3.79 -2.37 1.99
N HIS A 36 2.49 -2.47 2.23
CA HIS A 36 1.48 -1.74 1.47
C HIS A 36 0.52 -0.98 2.38
N GLY A 37 -0.14 0.05 1.83
CA GLY A 37 -1.32 0.67 2.46
C GLY A 37 -2.61 0.06 1.92
N ALA A 38 -3.74 0.48 2.47
CA ALA A 38 -5.06 0.04 2.00
C ALA A 38 -6.15 1.13 2.10
N SER A 39 -5.76 2.40 2.26
CA SER A 39 -6.71 3.49 2.55
C SER A 39 -7.82 3.63 1.51
N GLY A 40 -7.52 3.62 0.21
CA GLY A 40 -8.54 3.71 -0.85
C GLY A 40 -9.51 2.52 -0.87
N ILE A 41 -9.02 1.30 -0.65
CA ILE A 41 -9.89 0.12 -0.55
C ILE A 41 -10.75 0.18 0.71
N MET A 42 -10.17 0.63 1.83
CA MET A 42 -10.88 0.80 3.09
C MET A 42 -11.98 1.88 2.96
N ASP A 43 -11.67 3.00 2.31
CA ASP A 43 -12.62 4.09 2.07
C ASP A 43 -13.83 3.58 1.26
N ARG A 44 -13.56 2.82 0.19
CA ARG A 44 -14.60 2.19 -0.62
C ARG A 44 -15.42 1.20 0.18
N LEU A 45 -14.79 0.32 0.96
CA LEU A 45 -15.48 -0.66 1.79
C LEU A 45 -16.36 0.01 2.86
N CYS A 46 -15.87 1.04 3.53
CA CYS A 46 -16.65 1.81 4.50
C CYS A 46 -17.91 2.39 3.85
N ARG A 47 -17.77 3.03 2.67
CA ARG A 47 -18.89 3.56 1.90
C ARG A 47 -19.91 2.48 1.52
N GLU A 48 -19.44 1.33 1.04
CA GLU A 48 -20.29 0.18 0.68
C GLU A 48 -21.06 -0.41 1.88
N ARG A 49 -20.51 -0.26 3.10
CA ARG A 49 -21.11 -0.79 4.34
C ARG A 49 -21.86 0.27 5.16
N GLY A 50 -21.92 1.52 4.70
CA GLY A 50 -22.51 2.62 5.46
C GLY A 50 -21.77 2.93 6.76
N VAL A 51 -20.46 2.64 6.82
CA VAL A 51 -19.61 2.93 7.97
C VAL A 51 -18.97 4.31 7.78
N GLU A 52 -19.20 5.20 8.75
CA GLU A 52 -18.59 6.52 8.75
C GLU A 52 -17.10 6.45 9.09
N ILE A 53 -16.27 7.08 8.25
CA ILE A 53 -14.82 7.22 8.48
C ILE A 53 -14.59 8.41 9.39
N ARG A 54 -13.80 8.20 10.45
CA ARG A 54 -13.41 9.25 11.40
C ARG A 54 -11.92 9.54 11.27
N MET A 55 -11.61 10.79 10.92
CA MET A 55 -10.24 11.29 10.87
C MET A 55 -9.92 12.01 12.18
N VAL A 56 -8.74 11.75 12.73
CA VAL A 56 -8.25 12.43 13.94
C VAL A 56 -7.00 13.22 13.55
N THR A 57 -6.97 14.50 13.91
CA THR A 57 -5.81 15.38 13.69
C THR A 57 -4.95 15.40 14.95
N SER A 58 -3.63 15.27 14.79
CA SER A 58 -2.71 15.36 15.92
C SER A 58 -2.64 16.81 16.44
N PRO A 59 -2.22 17.06 17.69
CA PRO A 59 -2.00 18.43 18.17
C PRO A 59 -1.00 19.22 17.32
N SER A 60 -0.07 18.52 16.64
CA SER A 60 0.94 19.11 15.76
C SER A 60 0.49 19.33 14.31
N GLY A 61 -0.74 18.93 13.96
CA GLY A 61 -1.19 18.79 12.56
C GLY A 61 -0.91 17.38 12.09
#